data_AF-A0A2V9MFJ1-F1
#
_entry.id   AF-A0A2V9MFJ1-F1
#
_cell.length_a   1.000
_cell.length_b   1.000
_cell.length_c   1.000
_cell.angle_alpha   90.00
_cell.angle_beta   90.00
_cell.angle_gamma   90.00
#
_symmetry.space_group_name_H-M   'P 1'
#
loop_
_entity.id
_entity.type
_entity.pdbx_description
1 polymer ?
#
loop_
_entity_poly.entity_id
_entity_poly.type
_entity_poly.pdbx_seq_one_letter_code
_entity_poly.pdbx_strand_id
1 'polypeptide(L)'
;MRRYIRMLIRQRAFWMILGGIIAVVVAALWPVHRSSTDVSHRGGYDAIVRRGDLSVEIPATGSLVASRAVDIGPPSVEGLWDFKIARLADEGAQVKPGDLLIEFDGQE
;
A
#
# COMPACT_ATOMS: atom_id res chain seq x y z
N MET A 1 59.60 -42.72 -53.15
CA MET A 1 58.65 -42.73 -52.02
C MET A 1 58.31 -41.31 -51.53
N ARG A 2 57.81 -40.40 -52.40
CA ARG A 2 57.53 -38.98 -52.02
C ARG A 2 56.48 -38.28 -52.92
N ARG A 3 55.32 -38.90 -53.18
CA ARG A 3 54.26 -38.23 -54.00
C ARG A 3 52.81 -38.27 -53.47
N TYR A 4 52.49 -38.96 -52.36
CA TYR A 4 51.09 -39.11 -51.91
C TYR A 4 50.65 -38.18 -50.76
N ILE A 5 51.54 -37.37 -50.17
CA ILE A 5 51.23 -36.58 -48.96
C ILE A 5 50.46 -35.28 -49.26
N ARG A 6 50.44 -34.77 -50.50
CA ARG A 6 49.75 -33.51 -50.84
C ARG A 6 48.23 -33.62 -50.98
N MET A 7 47.67 -34.82 -51.06
CA MET A 7 46.22 -35.00 -51.32
C MET A 7 45.39 -35.07 -50.03
N LEU A 8 45.97 -35.54 -48.92
CA LEU A 8 45.27 -35.72 -47.64
C LEU A 8 45.01 -34.38 -46.90
N ILE A 9 45.88 -33.39 -47.11
CA ILE A 9 45.77 -32.05 -46.50
C ILE A 9 44.63 -31.22 -47.13
N ARG A 10 44.37 -31.38 -48.43
CA ARG A 10 43.29 -30.67 -49.13
C ARG A 10 41.90 -31.14 -48.69
N GLN A 11 41.75 -32.42 -48.38
CA GLN A 11 40.51 -32.99 -47.84
C GLN A 11 40.24 -32.43 -46.43
N ARG A 12 41.19 -32.52 -45.50
CA ARG A 12 40.98 -32.02 -44.12
C ARG A 12 40.77 -30.49 -44.08
N ALA A 13 41.46 -29.73 -44.94
CA ALA A 13 41.24 -28.29 -45.09
C ALA A 13 39.85 -27.95 -45.69
N PHE A 14 39.37 -28.74 -46.65
CA PHE A 14 38.03 -28.57 -47.23
C PHE A 14 36.93 -28.82 -46.20
N TRP A 15 37.05 -29.88 -45.38
CA TRP A 15 36.09 -30.17 -44.31
C TRP A 15 36.09 -29.10 -43.19
N MET A 16 37.25 -28.47 -42.91
CA MET A 16 37.33 -27.34 -41.96
C MET A 16 36.65 -26.07 -42.50
N ILE A 17 36.81 -25.76 -43.79
CA ILE A 17 36.16 -24.61 -44.43
C ILE A 17 34.64 -24.81 -44.48
N LEU A 18 34.20 -26.02 -44.84
CA LEU A 18 32.78 -26.36 -44.91
C LEU A 18 32.11 -26.29 -43.52
N GLY A 19 32.78 -26.79 -42.48
CA GLY A 19 32.31 -26.69 -41.09
C GLY A 19 32.23 -25.25 -40.59
N GLY A 20 33.21 -24.41 -40.97
CA GLY A 20 33.19 -22.98 -40.66
C GLY A 20 32.01 -22.25 -41.30
N ILE A 21 31.72 -22.53 -42.57
CA ILE A 21 30.56 -21.94 -43.27
C ILE A 21 29.24 -22.39 -42.63
N ILE A 22 29.10 -23.68 -42.30
CA ILE A 22 27.91 -24.20 -41.60
C ILE A 22 27.74 -23.53 -40.22
N ALA A 23 28.82 -23.34 -39.47
CA ALA A 23 28.78 -22.65 -38.17
C ALA A 23 28.34 -21.18 -38.31
N VAL A 24 28.80 -20.47 -39.34
CA VAL A 24 28.38 -19.09 -39.64
C VAL A 24 26.91 -19.04 -40.04
N VAL A 25 26.44 -19.99 -40.85
CA VAL A 25 25.03 -20.09 -41.25
C VAL A 25 24.13 -20.39 -40.04
N VAL A 26 24.52 -21.32 -39.17
CA VAL A 26 23.77 -21.63 -37.95
C VAL A 26 23.77 -20.46 -36.97
N ALA A 27 24.89 -19.75 -36.80
CA ALA A 27 24.96 -18.55 -35.97
C ALA A 27 24.11 -17.40 -36.54
N ALA A 28 24.05 -17.26 -37.87
CA ALA A 28 23.21 -16.26 -38.54
C ALA A 28 21.71 -16.62 -38.49
N LEU A 29 21.36 -17.92 -38.46
CA LEU A 29 19.97 -18.37 -38.27
C LEU A 29 19.54 -18.44 -36.79
N TRP A 30 20.48 -18.47 -35.84
CA TRP A 30 20.18 -18.48 -34.41
C TRP A 30 19.30 -17.32 -33.92
N PRO A 31 19.50 -16.05 -34.35
CA PRO A 31 18.62 -14.97 -33.95
C PRO A 31 17.19 -15.06 -34.53
N VAL A 32 16.97 -15.80 -35.62
CA VAL A 32 15.64 -15.97 -36.24
C VAL A 32 14.76 -16.95 -35.45
N HIS A 33 15.35 -17.97 -34.80
CA HIS A 33 14.59 -18.92 -33.97
C HIS A 33 14.29 -18.37 -32.56
N ARG A 34 14.99 -17.31 -32.12
CA ARG A 34 14.69 -16.58 -30.89
C ARG A 34 13.69 -15.44 -31.09
N SER A 35 12.85 -15.53 -32.12
CA SER A 35 11.69 -14.64 -32.26
C SER A 35 10.85 -14.74 -30.98
N SER A 36 10.85 -13.62 -30.25
CA SER A 36 10.09 -13.35 -29.05
C SER A 36 8.68 -13.94 -29.14
N THR A 37 8.19 -14.48 -28.04
CA THR A 37 6.80 -14.89 -27.86
C THR A 37 5.89 -13.68 -28.12
N ASP A 38 5.43 -13.57 -29.36
CA ASP A 38 4.38 -12.66 -29.76
C ASP A 38 3.07 -13.28 -29.26
N VAL A 39 2.65 -12.88 -28.05
CA VAL A 39 1.39 -13.34 -27.46
C VAL A 39 0.28 -12.59 -28.19
N SER A 40 -0.14 -13.15 -29.31
CA SER A 40 -1.23 -12.65 -30.15
C SER A 40 -2.52 -12.49 -29.33
N HIS A 41 -2.78 -11.28 -28.84
CA HIS A 41 -4.06 -10.90 -28.24
C HIS A 41 -4.99 -10.37 -29.35
N ARG A 42 -5.94 -11.22 -29.75
CA ARG A 42 -7.02 -10.87 -30.66
C ARG A 42 -7.92 -9.82 -29.99
N GLY A 43 -7.60 -8.54 -30.16
CA GLY A 43 -8.42 -7.39 -29.73
C GLY A 43 -8.15 -6.86 -28.32
N GLY A 44 -6.92 -6.97 -27.80
CA GLY A 44 -6.54 -6.42 -26.49
C GLY A 44 -5.75 -5.10 -26.62
N TYR A 45 -5.98 -4.17 -25.69
CA TYR A 45 -5.14 -2.97 -25.53
C TYR A 45 -3.92 -3.34 -24.67
N ASP A 46 -2.73 -3.13 -25.21
CA ASP A 46 -1.48 -3.34 -24.46
C ASP A 46 -1.10 -2.06 -23.71
N ALA A 47 -0.78 -2.18 -22.42
CA ALA A 47 -0.33 -1.05 -21.59
C ALA A 47 1.00 -1.39 -20.90
N ILE A 48 1.93 -0.43 -20.90
CA ILE A 48 3.22 -0.56 -20.22
C ILE A 48 3.01 -0.38 -18.71
N VAL A 49 3.12 -1.46 -17.95
CA VAL A 49 3.03 -1.44 -16.48
C VAL A 49 4.38 -1.01 -15.89
N ARG A 50 4.34 -0.09 -14.92
CA ARG A 50 5.51 0.30 -14.11
C ARG A 50 5.17 0.14 -12.62
N ARG A 51 6.14 -0.29 -11.83
CA ARG A 51 6.01 -0.30 -10.36
C ARG A 51 6.09 1.15 -9.86
N GLY A 52 5.18 1.52 -8.98
CA GLY A 52 5.15 2.80 -8.28
C GLY A 52 4.43 2.66 -6.95
N ASP A 53 4.46 3.72 -6.16
CA ASP A 53 3.78 3.74 -4.87
C ASP A 53 2.30 4.02 -5.06
N LEU A 54 1.45 3.25 -4.37
CA LEU A 54 0.01 3.43 -4.35
C LEU A 54 -0.42 3.80 -2.93
N SER A 55 -0.72 5.07 -2.71
CA SER A 55 -1.36 5.55 -1.49
C SER A 55 -2.87 5.52 -1.67
N VAL A 56 -3.57 4.78 -0.81
CA VAL A 56 -5.03 4.75 -0.77
C VAL A 56 -5.49 5.48 0.48
N GLU A 57 -6.27 6.54 0.29
CA GLU A 57 -6.95 7.24 1.38
C GLU A 57 -8.29 6.58 1.66
N ILE A 58 -8.57 6.28 2.92
CA ILE A 58 -9.83 5.68 3.35
C ILE A 58 -10.59 6.73 4.17
N PRO A 59 -11.71 7.27 3.65
CA PRO A 59 -12.52 8.21 4.42
C PRO A 59 -13.17 7.50 5.60
N ALA A 60 -13.11 8.12 6.78
CA ALA A 60 -13.73 7.61 8.00
C ALA A 60 -14.77 8.61 8.53
N THR A 61 -15.86 8.08 9.06
CA THR A 61 -16.95 8.85 9.69
C THR A 61 -17.01 8.50 11.17
N GLY A 62 -17.33 9.49 12.01
CA GLY A 62 -17.50 9.31 13.45
C GLY A 62 -18.23 10.50 14.09
N SER A 63 -18.42 10.43 15.39
CA SER A 63 -18.95 11.55 16.19
C SER A 63 -17.88 12.07 17.13
N LEU A 64 -17.92 13.37 17.40
CA LEU A 64 -17.09 14.00 18.42
C LEU A 64 -17.75 13.82 19.79
N VAL A 65 -16.94 13.48 20.78
CA VAL A 65 -17.36 13.40 22.18
C VAL A 65 -16.45 14.27 23.03
N ALA A 66 -16.96 14.71 24.19
CA ALA A 66 -16.18 15.48 25.13
C ALA A 66 -14.99 14.63 25.62
N SER A 67 -13.80 15.25 25.68
CA SER A 67 -12.61 14.58 26.23
C SER A 67 -12.74 14.30 27.73
N ARG A 68 -13.58 15.09 28.42
CA ARG A 68 -13.94 14.92 29.82
C ARG A 68 -15.39 15.35 30.02
N ALA A 69 -16.18 14.51 30.66
CA ALA A 69 -17.51 14.81 31.15
C ALA A 69 -17.59 14.43 32.63
N VAL A 70 -18.31 15.22 33.42
CA VAL A 70 -18.52 14.97 34.85
C VAL A 70 -19.98 15.25 35.14
N ASP A 71 -20.66 14.29 35.76
CA ASP A 71 -22.01 14.47 36.25
C ASP A 71 -21.97 15.09 37.64
N ILE A 72 -22.71 16.19 37.82
CA ILE A 72 -22.74 16.96 39.07
C ILE A 72 -24.14 16.81 39.65
N GLY A 73 -24.21 16.15 40.79
CA GLY A 73 -25.45 15.92 41.54
C GLY A 73 -25.37 16.49 42.96
N PRO A 74 -26.47 16.38 43.71
CA PRO A 74 -26.49 16.78 45.11
C PRO A 74 -25.49 15.94 45.95
N PRO A 75 -24.90 16.53 47.01
CA PRO A 75 -24.10 15.77 47.94
C PRO A 75 -24.96 14.77 48.73
N SER A 76 -24.37 13.64 49.13
CA SER A 76 -25.04 12.71 50.03
C SER A 76 -24.97 13.25 51.46
N VAL A 77 -26.13 13.60 52.02
CA VAL A 77 -26.29 14.07 53.41
C VAL A 77 -27.23 13.09 54.12
N GLU A 78 -26.78 12.55 55.25
CA GLU A 78 -27.57 11.57 56.01
C GLU A 78 -28.88 12.18 56.50
N GLY A 79 -29.99 11.48 56.28
CA GLY A 79 -31.33 11.93 56.68
C GLY A 79 -31.98 12.96 55.76
N LEU A 80 -31.29 13.42 54.71
CA LEU A 80 -31.82 14.39 53.74
C LEU A 80 -31.98 13.75 52.36
N TRP A 81 -33.24 13.60 51.93
CA TRP A 81 -33.60 12.99 50.64
C TRP A 81 -34.11 14.01 49.63
N ASP A 82 -34.73 15.08 50.12
CA ASP A 82 -35.32 16.13 49.28
C ASP A 82 -34.43 17.37 49.29
N PHE A 83 -34.01 17.79 48.09
CA PHE A 83 -33.21 18.98 47.88
C PHE A 83 -34.00 19.98 47.04
N LYS A 84 -34.14 21.21 47.56
CA LYS A 84 -34.72 22.32 46.81
C LYS A 84 -33.61 23.20 46.27
N ILE A 85 -33.55 23.38 44.95
CA ILE A 85 -32.56 24.26 44.32
C ILE A 85 -32.99 25.72 44.55
N ALA A 86 -32.12 26.50 45.19
CA ALA A 86 -32.28 27.94 45.36
C ALA A 86 -31.63 28.72 44.20
N ARG A 87 -30.49 28.23 43.69
CA ARG A 87 -29.75 28.87 42.59
C ARG A 87 -29.02 27.85 41.73
N LEU A 88 -28.93 28.14 40.44
CA LEU A 88 -28.12 27.40 39.47
C LEU A 88 -27.19 28.38 38.76
N ALA A 89 -25.98 27.94 38.40
CA ALA A 89 -25.16 28.67 37.45
C ALA A 89 -25.83 28.75 36.07
N ASP A 90 -25.51 29.79 35.31
CA ASP A 90 -26.09 29.99 33.98
C ASP A 90 -25.76 28.82 33.05
N GLU A 91 -26.74 28.38 32.26
CA GLU A 91 -26.55 27.29 31.31
C GLU A 91 -25.55 27.69 30.22
N GLY A 92 -24.62 26.78 29.90
CA GLY A 92 -23.54 27.04 28.94
C GLY A 92 -22.43 27.96 29.45
N ALA A 93 -22.49 28.41 30.72
CA ALA A 93 -21.42 29.21 31.30
C ALA A 93 -20.12 28.40 31.41
N GLN A 94 -19.00 29.07 31.14
CA GLN A 94 -17.69 28.50 31.34
C GLN A 94 -17.30 28.61 32.82
N VAL A 95 -17.05 27.47 33.45
CA VAL A 95 -16.75 27.37 34.89
C VAL A 95 -15.37 26.76 35.12
N LYS A 96 -14.80 27.01 36.29
CA LYS A 96 -13.55 26.41 36.76
C LYS A 96 -13.77 25.63 38.06
N PRO A 97 -12.84 24.73 38.42
CA PRO A 97 -12.91 24.02 39.70
C PRO A 97 -13.03 24.99 40.88
N GLY A 98 -14.02 24.73 41.74
CA GLY A 98 -14.32 25.56 42.91
C GLY A 98 -15.40 26.63 42.69
N ASP A 99 -15.86 26.83 41.45
CA ASP A 99 -17.01 27.71 41.20
C ASP A 99 -18.31 27.10 41.78
N LEU A 100 -19.20 27.97 42.25
CA LEU A 100 -20.50 27.58 42.78
C LEU A 100 -21.49 27.31 41.64
N LEU A 101 -21.89 26.06 41.47
CA LEU A 101 -22.78 25.61 40.39
C LEU A 101 -24.23 25.46 40.82
N ILE A 102 -24.46 24.93 42.01
CA ILE A 102 -25.79 24.66 42.55
C ILE A 102 -25.80 25.09 44.01
N GLU A 103 -26.84 25.82 44.38
CA GLU A 103 -27.12 26.23 45.75
C GLU A 103 -28.47 25.65 46.16
N PHE A 104 -28.51 25.00 47.31
CA PHE A 104 -29.74 24.42 47.86
C PHE A 104 -30.34 25.34 48.93
N ASP A 105 -31.66 25.41 48.98
CA ASP A 105 -32.41 26.15 49.97
C ASP A 105 -32.22 25.48 51.34
N GLY A 106 -31.62 26.19 52.30
CA GLY A 106 -31.38 25.70 53.65
C GLY A 106 -32.54 25.98 54.61
N GLN A 107 -33.69 26.45 54.11
CA GLN A 107 -34.89 26.69 54.90
C GLN A 107 -35.81 25.46 54.81
N GLU A 108 -35.72 24.58 55.81
CA GLU A 108 -36.81 23.67 56.23
C GLU A 108 -37.19 23.98 57.68
#